data_AF-A0A8J8DES4-F1
#
_entry.id   AF-A0A8J8DES4-F1
#
_cell.length_a   1.000
_cell.length_b   1.000
_cell.length_c   1.000
_cell.angle_alpha   90.00
_cell.angle_beta   90.00
_cell.angle_gamma   90.00
#
_symmetry.space_group_name_H-M   'P 1'
#
loop_
_entity.id
_entity.type
_entity.pdbx_description
1 polymer ?
#
loop_
_entity_poly.entity_id
_entity_poly.type
_entity_poly.pdbx_seq_one_letter_code
_entity_poly.pdbx_strand_id
1 'polypeptide(L)'
;MKVRELIEMVDETIANLKIAIIANQNRAFESPHTSYEFTQRAIELQEDLNDLMKAREMLVKLDPESEVEGHFSREELEEFLKLLELLRKADAHAF
;
A
#
# COMPACT_ATOMS: atom_id res chain seq x y z
N MET A 1 6.03 18.73 -2.15
CA MET A 1 4.68 18.26 -1.71
C MET A 1 4.68 18.27 -0.20
N LYS A 2 3.53 18.55 0.40
CA LYS A 2 3.39 18.60 1.86
C LYS A 2 3.37 17.19 2.43
N VAL A 3 3.86 17.04 3.66
CA VAL A 3 3.78 15.76 4.40
C VAL A 3 2.34 15.28 4.47
N ARG A 4 1.36 16.18 4.68
CA ARG A 4 -0.06 15.80 4.67
C ARG A 4 -0.51 15.14 3.36
N GLU A 5 -0.04 15.62 2.21
CA GLU A 5 -0.40 15.09 0.89
C GLU A 5 0.19 13.69 0.71
N LEU A 6 1.40 13.45 1.23
CA LEU A 6 2.00 12.12 1.25
C LEU A 6 1.23 11.16 2.16
N ILE A 7 0.80 11.61 3.34
CA ILE A 7 -0.04 10.81 4.25
C ILE A 7 -1.35 10.44 3.58
N GLU A 8 -2.01 11.38 2.88
CA GLU A 8 -3.25 11.12 2.15
C GLU A 8 -3.06 10.04 1.07
N MET A 9 -1.98 10.09 0.30
CA MET A 9 -1.67 9.05 -0.70
C MET A 9 -1.40 7.68 -0.07
N VAL A 10 -0.72 7.64 1.09
CA VAL A 10 -0.50 6.41 1.85
C VAL A 10 -1.83 5.86 2.37
N ASP A 11 -2.70 6.72 2.90
CA ASP A 11 -4.02 6.34 3.41
C ASP A 11 -4.94 5.78 2.32
N GLU A 12 -4.94 6.41 1.13
CA GLU A 12 -5.64 5.89 -0.04
C GLU A 12 -5.10 4.51 -0.45
N THR A 13 -3.78 4.35 -0.49
CA THR A 13 -3.14 3.08 -0.87
C THR A 13 -3.43 1.98 0.15
N ILE A 14 -3.40 2.30 1.45
CA ILE A 14 -3.79 1.39 2.53
C ILE A 14 -5.24 0.92 2.37
N ALA A 15 -6.16 1.82 2.04
CA ALA A 15 -7.56 1.47 1.83
C ALA A 15 -7.71 0.50 0.65
N ASN A 16 -7.03 0.76 -0.48
CA ASN A 16 -7.04 -0.09 -1.65
C ASN A 16 -6.47 -1.49 -1.35
N LEU A 17 -5.35 -1.58 -0.63
CA LEU A 17 -4.78 -2.87 -0.24
C LEU A 17 -5.73 -3.69 0.65
N LYS A 18 -6.43 -3.04 1.59
CA LYS A 18 -7.43 -3.74 2.42
C LYS A 18 -8.55 -4.34 1.58
N ILE A 19 -9.02 -3.61 0.56
CA ILE A 19 -10.04 -4.10 -0.39
C ILE A 19 -9.47 -5.30 -1.17
N ALA A 20 -8.27 -5.18 -1.72
CA ALA A 20 -7.62 -6.23 -2.48
C ALA A 20 -7.38 -7.51 -1.66
N ILE A 21 -6.97 -7.38 -0.38
CA ILE A 21 -6.81 -8.51 0.54
C ILE A 21 -8.12 -9.26 0.72
N ILE A 22 -9.21 -8.54 1.03
CA ILE A 22 -10.53 -9.14 1.23
C ILE A 22 -11.01 -9.80 -0.07
N ALA A 23 -10.79 -9.17 -1.22
CA ALA A 23 -11.13 -9.76 -2.52
C ALA A 23 -10.39 -11.08 -2.75
N ASN A 24 -9.07 -11.12 -2.54
CA ASN A 24 -8.29 -12.36 -2.69
C ASN A 24 -8.70 -13.44 -1.67
N GLN A 25 -8.95 -13.07 -0.41
CA GLN A 25 -9.45 -14.01 0.60
C GLN A 25 -10.79 -14.63 0.20
N ASN A 26 -11.72 -13.85 -0.35
CA ASN A 26 -13.00 -14.38 -0.85
C ASN A 26 -12.79 -15.32 -2.05
N ARG A 27 -11.91 -14.97 -2.99
CA ARG A 27 -11.59 -15.79 -4.17
C ARG A 27 -10.91 -17.11 -3.81
N ALA A 28 -10.20 -17.17 -2.68
CA ALA A 28 -9.62 -18.41 -2.19
C ALA A 28 -10.68 -19.51 -1.92
N PHE A 29 -11.96 -19.15 -1.79
CA PHE A 29 -13.07 -20.10 -1.61
C PHE A 29 -13.82 -20.43 -2.92
N GLU A 30 -13.48 -19.81 -4.06
CA GLU A 30 -14.16 -20.03 -5.35
C GLU A 30 -13.82 -21.40 -5.96
N SER A 31 -12.56 -21.85 -5.85
CA SER A 31 -12.10 -23.11 -6.40
C SER A 31 -10.89 -23.67 -5.63
N PRO A 32 -10.84 -24.99 -5.33
CA PRO A 32 -9.67 -25.62 -4.72
C PRO A 32 -8.39 -25.49 -5.56
N HIS A 33 -8.50 -25.34 -6.88
CA HIS A 33 -7.36 -25.30 -7.79
C HIS A 33 -6.60 -23.96 -7.76
N THR A 34 -7.30 -22.86 -7.45
CA THR A 34 -6.73 -21.50 -7.38
C THR A 34 -6.66 -20.98 -5.93
N SER A 35 -7.19 -21.75 -4.97
CA SER A 35 -7.24 -21.38 -3.55
C SER A 35 -5.86 -21.04 -2.98
N TYR A 36 -4.83 -21.82 -3.35
CA TYR A 36 -3.46 -21.59 -2.90
C TYR A 36 -2.92 -20.25 -3.41
N GLU A 37 -3.11 -19.95 -4.71
CA GLU A 37 -2.61 -18.72 -5.33
C GLU A 37 -3.26 -17.48 -4.71
N PHE A 38 -4.59 -17.50 -4.51
CA PHE A 38 -5.29 -16.39 -3.87
C PHE A 38 -4.93 -16.23 -2.39
N THR A 39 -4.72 -17.34 -1.66
CA THR A 39 -4.27 -17.28 -0.26
C THR A 39 -2.87 -16.69 -0.18
N GLN A 40 -1.94 -17.16 -1.02
CA GLN A 40 -0.59 -16.62 -1.08
C GLN A 40 -0.61 -15.12 -1.42
N ARG A 41 -1.40 -14.72 -2.41
CA ARG A 41 -1.53 -13.32 -2.80
C ARG A 41 -2.08 -12.45 -1.67
N ALA A 42 -3.07 -12.94 -0.92
CA ALA A 42 -3.60 -12.21 0.22
C ALA A 42 -2.55 -12.03 1.34
N ILE A 43 -1.67 -13.01 1.55
CA ILE A 43 -0.56 -12.91 2.52
C ILE A 43 0.46 -11.86 2.06
N GLU A 44 0.88 -11.88 0.80
CA GLU A 44 1.79 -10.87 0.23
C GLU A 44 1.24 -9.45 0.40
N LEU A 45 -0.04 -9.24 0.04
CA LEU A 45 -0.69 -7.94 0.20
C LEU A 45 -0.81 -7.51 1.68
N GLN A 46 -0.94 -8.48 2.60
CA GLN A 46 -0.98 -8.21 4.04
C GLN A 46 0.39 -7.75 4.56
N GLU A 47 1.50 -8.28 4.03
CA GLU A 47 2.85 -7.82 4.33
C GLU A 47 3.07 -6.39 3.84
N ASP A 48 2.71 -6.11 2.58
CA ASP A 48 2.77 -4.74 2.00
C ASP A 48 1.94 -3.74 2.82
N LEU A 49 0.75 -4.14 3.24
CA LEU A 49 -0.12 -3.32 4.10
C LEU A 49 0.54 -3.03 5.44
N ASN A 50 1.17 -4.00 6.08
CA ASN A 50 1.84 -3.81 7.36
C ASN A 50 3.01 -2.82 7.24
N ASP A 51 3.76 -2.87 6.15
CA ASP A 51 4.86 -1.94 5.91
C ASP A 51 4.36 -0.53 5.58
N LEU A 52 3.27 -0.37 4.81
CA LEU A 52 2.63 0.93 4.63
C LEU A 52 2.08 1.50 5.93
N MET A 53 1.53 0.67 6.82
CA MET A 53 1.07 1.12 8.14
C MET A 53 2.23 1.67 8.98
N LYS A 54 3.40 1.01 8.96
CA LYS A 54 4.60 1.55 9.63
C LYS A 54 5.05 2.86 9.00
N ALA A 55 5.08 2.95 7.67
CA ALA A 55 5.43 4.18 6.96
C ALA A 55 4.50 5.34 7.35
N ARG A 56 3.17 5.08 7.37
CA ARG A 56 2.16 6.02 7.85
C ARG A 56 2.43 6.49 9.27
N GLU A 57 2.73 5.57 10.20
CA GLU A 57 3.05 5.90 11.59
C GLU A 57 4.31 6.77 11.72
N MET A 58 5.29 6.60 10.82
CA MET A 58 6.46 7.48 10.78
C MET A 58 6.10 8.87 10.25
N LEU A 59 5.32 8.94 9.17
CA LEU A 59 4.93 10.21 8.54
C LEU A 59 4.08 11.09 9.47
N VAL A 60 3.18 10.50 10.25
CA VAL A 60 2.31 11.23 11.19
C VAL A 60 3.11 11.92 12.32
N LYS A 61 4.35 11.50 12.58
CA LYS A 61 5.24 12.15 13.56
C LYS A 61 5.90 13.42 13.01
N LEU A 62 5.84 13.64 11.70
CA LEU A 62 6.39 14.82 11.04
C LEU A 62 5.36 15.96 11.04
N ASP A 63 5.83 17.19 10.83
CA ASP A 63 4.95 18.35 10.68
C ASP A 63 4.14 18.25 9.37
N PRO A 64 2.80 18.20 9.40
CA PRO A 64 1.97 18.04 8.20
C PRO A 64 2.16 19.15 7.15
N GLU A 65 2.53 20.36 7.59
CA GLU A 65 2.70 21.53 6.72
C GLU A 65 4.14 21.70 6.21
N SER A 66 5.05 20.84 6.66
CA SER A 66 6.43 20.81 6.16
C SER A 66 6.53 20.15 4.78
N GLU A 67 7.56 20.53 4.02
CA GLU A 67 7.86 19.87 2.74
C GLU A 67 8.52 18.52 2.98
N VAL A 68 8.09 17.51 2.22
CA VAL A 68 8.64 16.15 2.31
C VAL A 68 10.15 16.10 1.97
N GLU A 69 10.60 16.97 1.05
CA GLU A 69 12.02 17.12 0.68
C GLU A 69 12.91 17.57 1.84
N GLY A 70 12.33 18.11 2.92
CA GLY A 70 13.06 18.45 4.13
C GLY A 70 13.32 17.27 5.06
N HIS A 71 12.66 16.13 4.85
CA HIS A 71 12.72 14.95 5.73
C HIS A 71 13.30 13.71 5.05
N PHE A 72 13.16 13.60 3.73
CA PHE A 72 13.60 12.46 2.94
C PHE A 72 14.47 12.91 1.77
N SER A 73 15.41 12.06 1.35
CA SER A 73 16.10 12.31 0.11
C SER A 73 15.14 12.20 -1.08
N ARG A 74 15.50 12.86 -2.18
CA ARG A 74 14.71 12.81 -3.41
C ARG A 74 14.57 11.39 -3.96
N GLU A 75 15.64 10.61 -3.90
CA GLU A 75 15.66 9.22 -4.37
C GLU A 75 14.70 8.35 -3.55
N GLU A 76 14.77 8.43 -2.22
CA GLU A 76 13.85 7.70 -1.33
C GLU A 76 12.38 8.08 -1.58
N LEU A 77 12.10 9.38 -1.79
CA LEU A 77 10.75 9.84 -2.09
C LEU A 77 10.26 9.33 -3.44
N GLU A 78 11.08 9.39 -4.48
CA GLU A 78 10.72 8.89 -5.81
C GLU A 78 10.45 7.38 -5.80
N GLU A 79 11.29 6.61 -5.09
CA GLU A 79 11.08 5.16 -4.91
C GLU A 79 9.79 4.85 -4.15
N PHE A 80 9.52 5.59 -3.08
CA PHE A 80 8.31 5.39 -2.28
C PHE A 80 7.04 5.73 -3.07
N LEU A 81 7.03 6.84 -3.81
CA LEU A 81 5.90 7.21 -4.67
C LEU A 81 5.66 6.17 -5.77
N LYS A 82 6.72 5.60 -6.34
CA LYS A 82 6.62 4.51 -7.31
C LYS A 82 6.04 3.24 -6.69
N LEU A 83 6.43 2.91 -5.46
CA LEU A 83 5.84 1.80 -4.72
C LEU A 83 4.33 2.01 -4.52
N LEU A 84 3.91 3.19 -4.06
CA LEU A 84 2.49 3.52 -3.88
C LEU A 84 1.71 3.39 -5.20
N GLU A 85 2.29 3.83 -6.32
CA GLU A 85 1.68 3.68 -7.64
C GLU A 85 1.50 2.21 -8.03
N LEU A 86 2.49 1.36 -7.78
CA LEU A 86 2.43 -0.07 -8.06
C LEU A 86 1.37 -0.77 -7.20
N LEU A 87 1.33 -0.46 -5.90
CA LEU A 87 0.37 -1.05 -4.97
C LEU A 87 -1.07 -0.63 -5.29
N ARG A 88 -1.29 0.62 -5.73
CA ARG A 88 -2.59 1.06 -6.22
C ARG A 88 -3.05 0.29 -7.48
N LYS A 89 -2.11 -0.12 -8.33
CA LYS A 89 -2.40 -0.93 -9.53
C LYS A 89 -2.52 -2.42 -9.24
N ALA A 90 -2.09 -2.89 -8.07
CA ALA A 90 -2.18 -4.30 -7.70
C ALA A 90 -3.63 -4.83 -7.65
N ASP A 91 -4.61 -3.94 -7.49
CA ASP A 91 -6.05 -4.23 -7.53
C ASP A 91 -6.60 -4.40 -8.97
N ALA A 92 -5.89 -3.89 -9.98
CA ALA A 92 -6.40 -3.82 -11.37
C ALA A 92 -6.25 -5.12 -12.17
N HIS A 93 -5.63 -6.16 -11.61
CA HIS A 93 -5.45 -7.45 -12.26
C HIS A 93 -6.29 -8.54 -11.59
N ALA A 94 -7.61 -8.32 -11.58
CA ALA A 94 -8.58 -9.40 -11.56
C ALA A 94 -8.47 -10.16 -12.89
N PHE A 95 -7.55 -11.13 -12.97
CA PHE A 95 -7.64 -12.23 -13.93
C PHE A 95 -8.64 -13.26 -13.41
#